data_AF-A0A5C7P2I8-F1
#
_entry.id   AF-A0A5C7P2I8-F1
#
_cell.length_a   1.000
_cell.length_b   1.000
_cell.length_c   1.000
_cell.angle_alpha   90.00
_cell.angle_beta   90.00
_cell.angle_gamma   90.00
#
_symmetry.space_group_name_H-M   'P 1'
#
loop_
_entity.id
_entity.type
_entity.pdbx_description
1 polymer ?
#
loop_
_entity_poly.entity_id
_entity_poly.type
_entity_poly.pdbx_seq_one_letter_code
_entity_poly.pdbx_strand_id
1 'polypeptide(L)'
;MFQGRVEAFMVVPGTASVSATNSGGGPTAVTLASAALTMTGLCAALQTALNASRPSGWTVTLDGGLNGTGKVTINCTGTWALTWTSTSLRDALGFTADIPSRSSSITGANAAKGVWLPQCPLQLDAWISSAPVTTDLRVSKSPRGHTSGVVGNRHYRHTNLRWSHVPRDRCYTEASTVGSSWEQFLKDTQFSAGFTWFTPLSPLNIWNHEGLPLGGSTSIKWNMTNIENTMVRRSSGDWDGFHEVTIAELVAVIE
;
A
#
# COMPACT_ATOMS: atom_id res chain seq x y z
N MET A 1 -3.20 -6.05 -18.12
CA MET A 1 -4.33 -6.38 -17.23
C MET A 1 -3.78 -6.39 -15.81
N PHE A 2 -4.45 -5.87 -14.80
CA PHE A 2 -3.97 -5.77 -13.41
C PHE A 2 -4.83 -6.73 -12.55
N GLN A 3 -4.42 -7.09 -11.34
CA GLN A 3 -5.14 -8.07 -10.50
C GLN A 3 -5.49 -7.51 -9.12
N GLY A 4 -5.87 -6.23 -9.08
CA GLY A 4 -6.07 -5.47 -7.85
C GLY A 4 -4.76 -5.19 -7.10
N ARG A 5 -4.75 -4.10 -6.33
CA ARG A 5 -3.65 -3.77 -5.41
C ARG A 5 -4.20 -2.93 -4.27
N VAL A 6 -3.61 -3.10 -3.10
CA VAL A 6 -3.85 -2.23 -1.94
C VAL A 6 -2.50 -1.69 -1.49
N GLU A 7 -2.41 -0.37 -1.29
CA GLU A 7 -1.25 0.28 -0.69
C GLU A 7 -1.71 1.13 0.50
N ALA A 8 -1.02 1.00 1.62
CA ALA A 8 -1.22 1.88 2.76
C ALA A 8 -0.33 3.11 2.64
N PHE A 9 -0.83 4.25 3.12
CA PHE A 9 -0.03 5.45 3.31
C PHE A 9 0.87 5.28 4.55
N MET A 10 2.16 5.54 4.38
CA MET A 10 3.14 5.60 5.46
C MET A 10 3.65 7.02 5.64
N VAL A 11 3.99 7.38 6.87
CA VAL A 11 4.63 8.65 7.22
C VAL A 11 6.14 8.45 7.19
N VAL A 12 6.77 8.90 6.12
CA VAL A 12 8.23 8.85 5.97
C VAL A 12 8.84 9.97 6.83
N PRO A 13 9.78 9.67 7.74
CA PRO A 13 10.46 10.71 8.51
C PRO A 13 11.47 11.45 7.64
N GLY A 14 11.64 12.76 7.88
CA GLY A 14 12.62 13.59 7.16
C GLY A 14 14.09 13.23 7.42
N THR A 15 14.35 12.24 8.28
CA THR A 15 15.67 11.68 8.57
C THR A 15 15.96 10.39 7.79
N ALA A 16 14.96 9.84 7.07
CA ALA A 16 15.14 8.64 6.26
C ALA A 16 16.16 8.90 5.15
N SER A 17 17.27 8.17 5.17
CA SER A 17 18.41 8.42 4.29
C SER A 17 19.14 7.15 3.85
N VAL A 18 19.82 7.29 2.71
CA VAL A 18 20.69 6.28 2.11
C VAL A 18 21.95 6.96 1.58
N SER A 19 23.11 6.32 1.71
CA SER A 19 24.35 6.78 1.10
C SER A 19 24.54 6.12 -0.26
N ALA A 20 24.65 6.92 -1.32
CA ALA A 20 24.74 6.46 -2.68
C ALA A 20 26.11 6.70 -3.32
N THR A 21 26.56 5.73 -4.10
CA THR A 21 27.76 5.79 -4.95
C THR A 21 27.42 5.32 -6.35
N ASN A 22 27.92 6.01 -7.37
CA ASN A 22 27.79 5.61 -8.78
C ASN A 22 29.09 5.92 -9.55
N SER A 23 29.06 5.78 -10.87
CA SER A 23 30.22 6.09 -11.75
C SER A 23 30.68 7.55 -11.66
N GLY A 24 29.82 8.47 -11.23
CA GLY A 24 30.17 9.86 -10.94
C GLY A 24 30.85 10.08 -9.57
N GLY A 25 31.20 9.01 -8.85
CA GLY A 25 31.86 9.04 -7.55
C GLY A 25 30.92 8.69 -6.39
N GLY A 26 31.35 8.98 -5.17
CA GLY A 26 30.63 8.62 -3.94
C GLY A 26 31.57 8.36 -2.79
N PRO A 27 31.06 8.25 -1.55
CA PRO A 27 29.64 8.25 -1.16
C PRO A 27 29.00 9.65 -0.97
N THR A 28 27.69 9.78 -1.21
CA THR A 28 26.87 10.96 -0.82
C THR A 28 25.59 10.56 -0.11
N ALA A 29 25.28 11.23 0.99
CA ALA A 29 24.02 11.06 1.70
C ALA A 29 22.84 11.63 0.87
N VAL A 30 21.82 10.81 0.69
CA VAL A 30 20.55 11.13 0.03
C VAL A 30 19.46 11.03 1.08
N THR A 31 18.80 12.16 1.38
CA THR A 31 17.78 12.24 2.42
C THR A 31 16.42 12.47 1.80
N LEU A 32 15.39 11.79 2.31
CA LEU A 32 14.01 11.97 1.88
C LEU A 32 13.34 13.08 2.68
N ALA A 33 12.50 13.87 2.02
CA ALA A 33 11.62 14.80 2.70
C ALA A 33 10.54 14.03 3.48
N SER A 34 10.09 14.59 4.61
CA SER A 34 8.98 13.99 5.34
C SER A 34 7.67 14.16 4.56
N ALA A 35 6.95 13.06 4.35
CA ALA A 35 5.69 13.04 3.63
C ALA A 35 4.87 11.79 3.95
N ALA A 36 3.55 11.89 3.79
CA ALA A 36 2.66 10.73 3.77
C ALA A 36 2.59 10.16 2.34
N LEU A 37 3.18 8.98 2.13
CA LEU A 37 3.34 8.38 0.80
C LEU A 37 2.83 6.95 0.79
N THR A 38 2.30 6.49 -0.34
CA THR A 38 2.17 5.04 -0.59
C THR A 38 3.53 4.47 -1.00
N MET A 39 3.68 3.14 -1.12
CA MET A 39 4.94 2.55 -1.57
C MET A 39 5.32 3.00 -2.98
N THR A 40 4.35 3.10 -3.90
CA THR A 40 4.59 3.69 -5.23
C THR A 40 5.12 5.13 -5.12
N GLY A 41 4.56 5.93 -4.20
CA GLY A 41 5.02 7.30 -3.92
C GLY A 41 6.43 7.35 -3.30
N LEU A 42 6.74 6.44 -2.39
CA LEU A 42 8.07 6.32 -1.77
C LEU A 42 9.14 5.97 -2.82
N CYS A 43 8.86 5.01 -3.71
CA CYS A 43 9.75 4.67 -4.81
C CYS A 43 10.05 5.90 -5.69
N ALA A 44 9.00 6.65 -6.07
CA ALA A 44 9.14 7.86 -6.86
C ALA A 44 9.94 8.97 -6.13
N ALA A 45 9.70 9.15 -4.83
CA ALA A 45 10.42 10.11 -4.01
C ALA A 45 11.91 9.76 -3.89
N LEU A 46 12.23 8.49 -3.64
CA LEU A 46 13.61 8.01 -3.57
C LEU A 46 14.32 8.12 -4.92
N GLN A 47 13.67 7.75 -6.01
CA GLN A 47 14.22 7.91 -7.37
C GLN A 47 14.56 9.38 -7.65
N THR A 48 13.66 10.29 -7.28
CA THR A 48 13.86 11.74 -7.45
C THR A 48 15.04 12.23 -6.61
N ALA A 49 15.11 11.85 -5.33
CA ALA A 49 16.18 12.26 -4.43
C ALA A 49 17.56 11.72 -4.88
N LEU A 50 17.61 10.46 -5.34
CA LEU A 50 18.82 9.84 -5.89
C LEU A 50 19.29 10.57 -7.15
N ASN A 51 18.39 10.83 -8.10
CA ASN A 51 18.77 11.54 -9.33
C ASN A 51 19.14 13.00 -9.09
N ALA A 52 18.57 13.66 -8.08
CA ALA A 52 18.96 15.02 -7.71
C ALA A 52 20.37 15.06 -7.06
N SER A 53 20.67 14.10 -6.19
CA SER A 53 21.95 14.08 -5.45
C SER A 53 23.10 13.46 -6.25
N ARG A 54 22.77 12.47 -7.10
CA ARG A 54 23.71 11.64 -7.86
C ARG A 54 23.12 11.31 -9.24
N PRO A 55 23.07 12.28 -10.19
CA PRO A 55 22.46 12.05 -11.51
C PRO A 55 23.17 10.94 -12.28
N SER A 56 22.45 9.84 -12.57
CA SER A 56 22.98 8.72 -13.38
C SER A 56 21.86 7.80 -13.89
N GLY A 57 20.64 8.32 -14.01
CA GLY A 57 19.48 7.55 -14.45
C GLY A 57 19.07 6.48 -13.43
N TRP A 58 18.99 6.84 -12.16
CA TRP A 58 18.45 5.95 -11.13
C TRP A 58 16.99 5.64 -11.43
N THR A 59 16.60 4.39 -11.26
CA THR A 59 15.21 3.93 -11.26
C THR A 59 14.92 3.18 -9.98
N VAL A 60 13.73 3.41 -9.41
CA VAL A 60 13.23 2.70 -8.24
C VAL A 60 11.79 2.29 -8.55
N THR A 61 11.57 1.00 -8.76
CA THR A 61 10.30 0.48 -9.27
C THR A 61 9.70 -0.54 -8.32
N LEU A 62 8.42 -0.39 -8.02
CA LEU A 62 7.63 -1.39 -7.33
C LEU A 62 7.05 -2.37 -8.36
N ASP A 63 7.28 -3.66 -8.18
CA ASP A 63 6.61 -4.71 -8.96
C ASP A 63 5.18 -4.93 -8.44
N GLY A 64 4.32 -3.94 -8.67
CA GLY A 64 2.92 -3.93 -8.28
C GLY A 64 1.95 -4.33 -9.39
N GLY A 65 2.45 -4.82 -10.54
CA GLY A 65 1.68 -5.09 -11.74
C GLY A 65 0.88 -6.41 -11.73
N LEU A 66 0.49 -6.87 -12.92
CA LEU A 66 -0.14 -8.19 -13.10
C LEU A 66 0.77 -9.29 -12.55
N ASN A 67 0.27 -10.13 -11.64
CA ASN A 67 1.07 -11.16 -10.97
C ASN A 67 2.31 -10.60 -10.24
N GLY A 68 2.32 -9.31 -9.91
CA GLY A 68 3.45 -8.65 -9.26
C GLY A 68 3.85 -9.35 -7.96
N THR A 69 5.14 -9.25 -7.66
CA THR A 69 5.74 -9.80 -6.44
C THR A 69 5.63 -8.86 -5.25
N GLY A 70 5.33 -7.58 -5.49
CA GLY A 70 5.33 -6.53 -4.47
C GLY A 70 6.74 -6.11 -4.05
N LYS A 71 7.79 -6.57 -4.76
CA LYS A 71 9.18 -6.26 -4.45
C LYS A 71 9.62 -4.96 -5.13
N VAL A 72 10.53 -4.23 -4.48
CA VAL A 72 11.16 -3.04 -5.07
C VAL A 72 12.44 -3.43 -5.78
N THR A 73 12.62 -2.90 -6.99
CA THR A 73 13.87 -2.99 -7.74
C THR A 73 14.50 -1.61 -7.85
N ILE A 74 15.79 -1.53 -7.52
CA ILE A 74 16.60 -0.32 -7.68
C ILE A 74 17.62 -0.59 -8.78
N ASN A 75 17.75 0.36 -9.69
CA ASN A 75 18.78 0.34 -10.72
C ASN A 75 19.37 1.74 -10.92
N CYS A 76 20.55 1.79 -11.52
CA CYS A 76 21.24 2.97 -12.00
C CYS A 76 22.14 2.58 -13.16
N THR A 77 22.38 3.51 -14.09
CA THR A 77 23.31 3.28 -15.19
C THR A 77 24.73 3.10 -14.65
N GLY A 78 25.44 2.09 -15.13
CA GLY A 78 26.84 1.81 -14.75
C GLY A 78 26.98 1.08 -13.42
N THR A 79 28.16 1.19 -12.81
CA THR A 79 28.45 0.58 -11.49
C THR A 79 27.94 1.50 -10.38
N TRP A 80 27.18 0.94 -9.45
CA TRP A 80 26.66 1.68 -8.29
C TRP A 80 26.58 0.81 -7.04
N ALA A 81 26.41 1.47 -5.90
CA ALA A 81 26.22 0.88 -4.57
C ALA A 81 25.29 1.78 -3.73
N LEU A 82 24.54 1.16 -2.80
CA LEU A 82 23.75 1.87 -1.80
C LEU A 82 24.07 1.30 -0.41
N THR A 83 24.42 2.18 0.52
CA THR A 83 24.59 1.86 1.94
C THR A 83 23.45 2.49 2.73
N TRP A 84 22.66 1.68 3.41
CA TRP A 84 21.46 2.13 4.10
C TRP A 84 21.80 2.77 5.44
N THR A 85 21.79 4.11 5.47
CA THR A 85 21.92 4.85 6.73
C THR A 85 20.69 4.64 7.62
N SER A 86 19.49 4.61 7.02
CA SER A 86 18.25 4.26 7.70
C SER A 86 17.86 2.81 7.43
N THR A 87 18.01 1.93 8.42
CA THR A 87 17.56 0.53 8.34
C THR A 87 16.05 0.44 8.14
N SER A 88 15.26 1.36 8.70
CA SER A 88 13.82 1.39 8.45
C SER A 88 13.48 1.67 6.98
N LEU A 89 14.21 2.56 6.30
CA LEU A 89 14.02 2.80 4.85
C LEU A 89 14.33 1.54 4.04
N ARG A 90 15.44 0.87 4.37
CA ARG A 90 15.83 -0.41 3.76
C ARG A 90 14.73 -1.46 3.92
N ASP A 91 14.26 -1.63 5.15
CA ASP A 91 13.27 -2.65 5.50
C ASP A 91 11.90 -2.35 4.89
N ALA A 92 11.51 -1.06 4.79
CA ALA A 92 10.30 -0.63 4.09
C ALA A 92 10.31 -1.06 2.62
N LEU A 93 11.46 -0.92 1.94
CA LEU A 93 11.64 -1.28 0.54
C LEU A 93 11.86 -2.80 0.33
N GLY A 94 11.92 -3.60 1.40
CA GLY A 94 12.08 -5.05 1.32
C GLY A 94 13.53 -5.54 1.15
N PHE A 95 14.52 -4.67 1.37
CA PHE A 95 15.93 -5.06 1.38
C PHE A 95 16.36 -5.53 2.77
N THR A 96 17.36 -6.42 2.84
CA THR A 96 17.88 -6.97 4.10
C THR A 96 19.34 -6.61 4.36
N ALA A 97 20.03 -6.07 3.35
CA ALA A 97 21.43 -5.67 3.41
C ALA A 97 21.70 -4.47 2.50
N ASP A 98 22.89 -3.89 2.64
CA ASP A 98 23.43 -2.93 1.70
C ASP A 98 23.56 -3.51 0.30
N ILE A 99 23.48 -2.65 -0.70
CA ILE A 99 23.68 -3.03 -2.09
C ILE A 99 25.15 -2.80 -2.45
N PRO A 100 25.93 -3.88 -2.68
CA PRO A 100 27.36 -3.76 -2.92
C PRO A 100 27.65 -3.13 -4.29
N SER A 101 28.86 -2.59 -4.42
CA SER A 101 29.37 -2.07 -5.69
C SER A 101 29.36 -3.17 -6.76
N ARG A 102 28.93 -2.82 -7.99
CA ARG A 102 28.81 -3.66 -9.22
C ARG A 102 27.43 -4.25 -9.48
N SER A 103 26.42 -3.69 -8.84
CA SER A 103 25.03 -4.00 -9.12
C SER A 103 24.58 -3.36 -10.44
N SER A 104 23.89 -4.10 -11.32
CA SER A 104 23.31 -3.58 -12.58
C SER A 104 21.78 -3.54 -12.58
N SER A 105 21.16 -4.08 -11.52
CA SER A 105 19.75 -4.00 -11.12
C SER A 105 19.57 -4.93 -9.91
N ILE A 106 19.02 -4.45 -8.80
CA ILE A 106 18.85 -5.26 -7.58
C ILE A 106 17.43 -5.15 -7.08
N THR A 107 16.81 -6.32 -6.88
CA THR A 107 15.49 -6.45 -6.30
C THR A 107 15.61 -6.83 -4.82
N GLY A 108 14.79 -6.22 -3.97
CA GLY A 108 14.70 -6.56 -2.55
C GLY A 108 14.39 -8.04 -2.33
N ALA A 109 14.87 -8.60 -1.22
CA ALA A 109 14.63 -9.99 -0.88
C ALA A 109 13.15 -10.25 -0.54
N ASN A 110 12.52 -9.29 0.15
CA ASN A 110 11.16 -9.36 0.68
C ASN A 110 10.20 -8.47 -0.12
N ALA A 111 8.89 -8.70 0.03
CA ALA A 111 7.91 -7.74 -0.45
C ALA A 111 8.01 -6.42 0.33
N ALA A 112 7.74 -5.32 -0.37
CA ALA A 112 7.75 -3.99 0.19
C ALA A 112 6.62 -3.83 1.22
N LYS A 113 6.88 -3.06 2.27
CA LYS A 113 5.91 -2.83 3.34
C LYS A 113 4.72 -1.99 2.88
N GLY A 114 3.55 -2.32 3.40
CA GLY A 114 2.31 -1.62 3.08
C GLY A 114 1.83 -1.77 1.65
N VAL A 115 2.22 -2.84 0.97
CA VAL A 115 1.65 -3.26 -0.32
C VAL A 115 1.05 -4.65 -0.17
N TRP A 116 -0.17 -4.83 -0.64
CA TRP A 116 -0.77 -6.14 -0.78
C TRP A 116 -1.32 -6.35 -2.19
N LEU A 117 -0.98 -7.50 -2.76
CA LEU A 117 -1.33 -7.90 -4.11
C LEU A 117 -2.19 -9.17 -4.03
N PRO A 118 -3.52 -9.07 -4.18
CA PRO A 118 -4.43 -10.21 -4.07
C PRO A 118 -4.29 -11.21 -5.23
N GLN A 119 -3.64 -10.81 -6.33
CA GLN A 119 -3.54 -11.60 -7.56
C GLN A 119 -4.92 -12.05 -8.09
N CYS A 120 -5.96 -11.25 -7.82
CA CYS A 120 -7.34 -11.52 -8.14
C CYS A 120 -8.06 -10.20 -8.44
N PRO A 121 -8.93 -10.11 -9.46
CA PRO A 121 -9.70 -8.90 -9.70
C PRO A 121 -10.51 -8.45 -8.49
N LEU A 122 -10.53 -7.14 -8.24
CA LEU A 122 -11.39 -6.52 -7.24
C LEU A 122 -12.85 -6.54 -7.71
N GLN A 123 -13.74 -7.01 -6.85
CA GLN A 123 -15.19 -6.90 -6.98
C GLN A 123 -15.71 -5.83 -6.01
N LEU A 124 -16.66 -5.02 -6.50
CA LEU A 124 -17.28 -3.90 -5.79
C LEU A 124 -18.79 -3.94 -6.00
N ASP A 125 -19.55 -3.54 -4.98
CA ASP A 125 -21.01 -3.35 -5.12
C ASP A 125 -21.36 -2.08 -5.91
N ALA A 126 -20.46 -1.10 -5.93
CA ALA A 126 -20.64 0.19 -6.59
C ALA A 126 -19.56 0.43 -7.65
N TRP A 127 -19.77 1.46 -8.48
CA TRP A 127 -18.83 1.81 -9.53
C TRP A 127 -17.50 2.32 -8.95
N ILE A 128 -16.39 1.93 -9.56
CA ILE A 128 -15.04 2.19 -9.03
C ILE A 128 -14.72 3.67 -8.85
N SER A 129 -15.13 4.52 -9.80
CA SER A 129 -14.79 5.94 -9.79
C SER A 129 -15.79 6.79 -9.00
N SER A 130 -16.88 6.20 -8.53
CA SER A 130 -17.95 6.93 -7.85
C SER A 130 -18.55 6.08 -6.73
N ALA A 131 -18.08 6.33 -5.51
CA ALA A 131 -18.74 5.84 -4.32
C ALA A 131 -20.03 6.65 -4.06
N PRO A 132 -21.10 6.02 -3.56
CA PRO A 132 -22.22 6.76 -3.03
C PRO A 132 -21.77 7.69 -1.88
N VAL A 133 -22.32 8.90 -1.87
CA VAL A 133 -22.14 9.84 -0.77
C VAL A 133 -23.08 9.44 0.35
N THR A 134 -22.53 9.20 1.53
CA THR A 134 -23.28 8.95 2.75
C THR A 134 -22.95 10.01 3.80
N THR A 135 -23.78 10.05 4.83
CA THR A 135 -23.61 10.92 5.99
C THR A 135 -23.90 10.09 7.23
N ASP A 136 -23.32 10.48 8.34
CA ASP A 136 -23.63 10.02 9.70
C ASP A 136 -24.99 10.53 10.22
N LEU A 137 -25.89 10.93 9.32
CA LEU A 137 -27.23 11.45 9.64
C LEU A 137 -27.93 10.56 10.66
N ARG A 138 -28.27 11.17 11.80
CA ARG A 138 -29.15 10.56 12.80
C ARG A 138 -30.46 11.33 12.82
N VAL A 139 -31.56 10.62 12.65
CA VAL A 139 -32.91 11.20 12.63
C VAL A 139 -33.69 10.70 13.83
N SER A 140 -34.35 11.61 14.54
CA SER A 140 -35.31 11.29 15.60
C SER A 140 -36.69 11.82 15.24
N LYS A 141 -37.74 11.05 15.55
CA LYS A 141 -39.12 11.46 15.36
C LYS A 141 -39.80 11.56 16.72
N SER A 142 -40.31 12.74 17.05
CA SER A 142 -41.07 12.97 18.27
C SER A 142 -42.45 12.31 18.23
N PRO A 143 -43.10 12.10 19.39
CA PRO A 143 -44.48 11.60 19.46
C PRO A 143 -45.52 12.47 18.73
N ARG A 144 -45.20 13.75 18.49
CA ARG A 144 -46.05 14.69 17.72
C ARG A 144 -45.77 14.66 16.22
N GLY A 145 -45.00 13.67 15.73
CA GLY A 145 -44.66 13.54 14.32
C GLY A 145 -43.60 14.52 13.81
N HIS A 146 -43.04 15.38 14.66
CA HIS A 146 -41.92 16.23 14.26
C HIS A 146 -40.66 15.41 14.12
N THR A 147 -39.96 15.58 13.01
CA THR A 147 -38.70 14.91 12.70
C THR A 147 -37.56 15.91 12.82
N SER A 148 -36.55 15.61 13.62
CA SER A 148 -35.30 16.37 13.70
C SER A 148 -34.13 15.47 13.34
N GLY A 149 -33.13 16.02 12.66
CA GLY A 149 -31.94 15.29 12.26
C GLY A 149 -30.67 16.06 12.61
N VAL A 150 -29.65 15.33 13.05
CA VAL A 150 -28.28 15.84 13.15
C VAL A 150 -27.53 15.30 11.94
N VAL A 151 -27.10 16.20 11.06
CA VAL A 151 -26.26 15.91 9.90
C VAL A 151 -24.83 16.23 10.31
N GLY A 152 -23.94 15.24 10.30
CA GLY A 152 -22.50 15.47 10.43
C GLY A 152 -21.82 15.43 9.06
N ASN A 153 -20.58 14.93 9.04
CA ASN A 153 -19.74 15.01 7.86
C ASN A 153 -20.21 14.06 6.75
N ARG A 154 -20.11 14.54 5.51
CA ARG A 154 -20.34 13.71 4.32
C ARG A 154 -19.06 12.94 4.01
N HIS A 155 -19.24 11.70 3.57
CA HIS A 155 -18.14 10.83 3.16
C HIS A 155 -18.57 9.97 1.98
N TYR A 156 -17.61 9.60 1.16
CA TYR A 156 -17.76 8.53 0.19
C TYR A 156 -17.69 7.20 0.91
N ARG A 157 -18.55 6.24 0.53
CA ARG A 157 -18.59 4.91 1.14
C ARG A 157 -18.60 3.80 0.10
N HIS A 158 -17.69 2.84 0.24
CA HIS A 158 -17.77 1.55 -0.43
C HIS A 158 -18.01 0.44 0.60
N THR A 159 -18.83 -0.53 0.24
CA THR A 159 -19.10 -1.72 1.04
C THR A 159 -18.73 -2.98 0.28
N ASN A 160 -18.43 -4.05 1.01
CA ASN A 160 -18.16 -5.39 0.49
C ASN A 160 -17.12 -5.43 -0.64
N LEU A 161 -15.99 -4.73 -0.46
CA LEU A 161 -14.88 -4.85 -1.40
C LEU A 161 -14.29 -6.25 -1.28
N ARG A 162 -14.27 -6.98 -2.39
CA ARG A 162 -14.05 -8.42 -2.35
C ARG A 162 -13.06 -8.89 -3.40
N TRP A 163 -12.18 -9.79 -2.98
CA TRP A 163 -11.33 -10.58 -3.85
C TRP A 163 -11.68 -12.04 -3.64
N SER A 164 -12.33 -12.66 -4.63
CA SER A 164 -13.00 -13.95 -4.45
C SER A 164 -12.08 -15.17 -4.50
N HIS A 165 -10.90 -15.04 -5.12
CA HIS A 165 -9.99 -16.15 -5.39
C HIS A 165 -8.53 -15.76 -5.13
N VAL A 166 -8.25 -15.29 -3.92
CA VAL A 166 -6.89 -14.96 -3.48
C VAL A 166 -6.14 -16.26 -3.12
N PRO A 167 -4.93 -16.49 -3.65
CA PRO A 167 -4.06 -17.59 -3.22
C PRO A 167 -3.88 -17.64 -1.69
N ARG A 168 -3.88 -18.84 -1.10
CA ARG A 168 -3.72 -19.02 0.35
C ARG A 168 -2.44 -18.33 0.88
N ASP A 169 -1.35 -18.39 0.14
CA ASP A 169 -0.06 -17.77 0.48
C ASP A 169 -0.11 -16.21 0.47
N ARG A 170 -1.12 -15.61 -0.16
CA ARG A 170 -1.38 -14.17 -0.10
C ARG A 170 -2.35 -13.78 0.99
N CYS A 171 -2.97 -14.73 1.68
CA CYS A 171 -3.88 -14.46 2.78
C CYS A 171 -3.17 -14.54 4.12
N TYR A 172 -2.49 -15.65 4.39
CA TYR A 172 -1.92 -15.97 5.70
C TYR A 172 -0.41 -15.74 5.77
N THR A 173 0.17 -15.63 6.97
CA THR A 173 1.61 -15.37 7.17
C THR A 173 2.57 -16.39 6.55
N GLU A 174 2.09 -17.55 6.10
CA GLU A 174 2.85 -18.59 5.38
C GLU A 174 3.11 -18.22 3.90
N ALA A 175 3.36 -16.94 3.62
CA ALA A 175 3.50 -16.45 2.26
C ALA A 175 4.76 -16.99 1.57
N SER A 176 4.63 -17.35 0.29
CA SER A 176 5.78 -17.72 -0.57
C SER A 176 6.81 -16.59 -0.69
N THR A 177 6.35 -15.35 -0.63
CA THR A 177 7.17 -14.15 -0.49
C THR A 177 6.95 -13.54 0.89
N VAL A 178 8.02 -13.48 1.68
CA VAL A 178 8.00 -12.87 3.02
C VAL A 178 7.46 -11.44 2.94
N GLY A 179 6.47 -11.14 3.78
CA GLY A 179 5.85 -9.81 3.87
C GLY A 179 4.66 -9.58 2.95
N SER A 180 4.32 -10.54 2.07
CA SER A 180 3.33 -10.30 1.00
C SER A 180 1.89 -10.70 1.31
N SER A 181 1.61 -11.25 2.50
CA SER A 181 0.27 -11.72 2.86
C SER A 181 -0.64 -10.62 3.41
N TRP A 182 -1.94 -10.84 3.33
CA TRP A 182 -2.98 -9.97 3.88
C TRP A 182 -2.84 -9.80 5.39
N GLU A 183 -2.61 -10.89 6.13
CA GLU A 183 -2.37 -10.81 7.57
C GLU A 183 -1.16 -9.95 7.93
N GLN A 184 -0.07 -10.07 7.17
CA GLN A 184 1.10 -9.24 7.41
C GLN A 184 0.82 -7.78 7.05
N PHE A 185 0.11 -7.54 5.95
CA PHE A 185 -0.33 -6.21 5.56
C PHE A 185 -1.18 -5.54 6.66
N LEU A 186 -2.17 -6.25 7.23
CA LEU A 186 -2.99 -5.74 8.33
C LEU A 186 -2.16 -5.47 9.59
N LYS A 187 -1.25 -6.39 9.96
CA LYS A 187 -0.34 -6.21 11.11
C LYS A 187 0.57 -4.99 10.95
N ASP A 188 1.14 -4.82 9.76
CA ASP A 188 2.07 -3.73 9.48
C ASP A 188 1.35 -2.38 9.43
N THR A 189 0.16 -2.32 8.80
CA THR A 189 -0.45 -1.05 8.38
C THR A 189 -1.68 -0.64 9.17
N GLN A 190 -2.53 -1.59 9.56
CA GLN A 190 -3.81 -1.29 10.19
C GLN A 190 -3.76 -1.46 11.70
N PHE A 191 -3.00 -2.43 12.19
CA PHE A 191 -2.79 -2.66 13.61
C PHE A 191 -1.53 -1.97 14.15
N SER A 192 -0.66 -1.45 13.26
CA SER A 192 0.60 -0.76 13.60
C SER A 192 1.54 -1.60 14.50
N ALA A 193 1.44 -2.93 14.38
CA ALA A 193 2.24 -3.86 15.19
C ALA A 193 3.56 -4.25 14.51
N GLY A 194 3.71 -4.00 13.20
CA GLY A 194 4.81 -4.54 12.41
C GLY A 194 5.82 -3.55 11.84
N PHE A 195 5.47 -2.27 11.63
CA PHE A 195 6.41 -1.28 11.09
C PHE A 195 6.06 0.16 11.52
N THR A 196 7.07 0.93 11.93
CA THR A 196 6.87 2.20 12.66
C THR A 196 6.41 3.38 11.81
N TRP A 197 6.48 3.29 10.48
CA TRP A 197 6.02 4.37 9.61
C TRP A 197 4.53 4.33 9.32
N PHE A 198 3.82 3.29 9.74
CA PHE A 198 2.37 3.22 9.64
C PHE A 198 1.73 3.58 10.97
N THR A 199 0.68 4.38 10.90
CA THR A 199 -0.22 4.62 12.03
C THR A 199 -1.29 3.54 12.07
N PRO A 200 -1.87 3.23 13.24
CA PRO A 200 -3.08 2.39 13.29
C PRO A 200 -4.15 2.94 12.33
N LEU A 201 -4.82 2.06 11.61
CA LEU A 201 -5.79 2.39 10.56
C LEU A 201 -5.20 3.34 9.50
N SER A 202 -3.96 3.08 9.05
CA SER A 202 -3.33 3.86 8.00
C SER A 202 -4.25 3.92 6.77
N PRO A 203 -4.51 5.11 6.21
CA PRO A 203 -5.35 5.24 5.04
C PRO A 203 -4.79 4.43 3.88
N LEU A 204 -5.67 4.06 2.96
CA LEU A 204 -5.40 3.17 1.86
C LEU A 204 -5.64 3.86 0.53
N ASN A 205 -4.87 3.44 -0.45
CA ASN A 205 -5.19 3.56 -1.85
C ASN A 205 -5.41 2.15 -2.41
N ILE A 206 -6.42 1.99 -3.25
CA ILE A 206 -6.85 0.69 -3.77
C ILE A 206 -6.99 0.81 -5.27
N TRP A 207 -6.47 -0.18 -6.00
CA TRP A 207 -6.55 -0.23 -7.46
C TRP A 207 -7.37 -1.43 -7.90
N ASN A 208 -8.14 -1.27 -8.99
CA ASN A 208 -8.84 -2.39 -9.63
C ASN A 208 -7.93 -3.18 -10.58
N HIS A 209 -8.55 -4.12 -11.29
CA HIS A 209 -7.91 -4.95 -12.31
C HIS A 209 -7.54 -4.21 -13.61
N GLU A 210 -7.81 -2.92 -13.72
CA GLU A 210 -7.38 -2.07 -14.84
C GLU A 210 -6.24 -1.13 -14.44
N GLY A 211 -5.82 -1.15 -13.16
CA GLY A 211 -4.82 -0.24 -12.61
C GLY A 211 -5.39 1.15 -12.30
N LEU A 212 -6.71 1.31 -12.28
CA LEU A 212 -7.38 2.55 -11.90
C LEU A 212 -7.58 2.60 -10.37
N PRO A 213 -7.27 3.73 -9.72
CA PRO A 213 -7.50 3.90 -8.30
C PRO A 213 -8.99 4.02 -7.98
N LEU A 214 -9.39 3.51 -6.82
CA LEU A 214 -10.74 3.62 -6.26
C LEU A 214 -11.04 5.09 -5.95
N GLY A 215 -12.19 5.57 -6.42
CA GLY A 215 -12.56 6.99 -6.41
C GLY A 215 -11.95 7.80 -7.56
N GLY A 216 -11.21 7.17 -8.48
CA GLY A 216 -10.69 7.81 -9.69
C GLY A 216 -9.44 8.68 -9.48
N SER A 217 -8.93 8.80 -8.25
CA SER A 217 -7.70 9.55 -7.95
C SER A 217 -6.88 8.86 -6.87
N THR A 218 -5.55 8.91 -6.99
CA THR A 218 -4.61 8.45 -5.96
C THR A 218 -4.50 9.39 -4.76
N SER A 219 -5.11 10.58 -4.84
CA SER A 219 -5.18 11.54 -3.73
C SER A 219 -6.25 11.17 -2.70
N ILE A 220 -7.22 10.32 -3.06
CA ILE A 220 -8.29 9.89 -2.16
C ILE A 220 -7.73 8.88 -1.17
N LYS A 221 -7.97 9.14 0.11
CA LYS A 221 -7.50 8.33 1.23
C LYS A 221 -8.68 7.56 1.82
N TRP A 222 -8.71 6.26 1.56
CA TRP A 222 -9.76 5.37 2.05
C TRP A 222 -9.39 4.81 3.42
N ASN A 223 -10.28 4.91 4.39
CA ASN A 223 -10.07 4.34 5.72
C ASN A 223 -10.91 3.08 5.85
N MET A 224 -10.30 2.01 6.33
CA MET A 224 -11.02 0.80 6.70
C MET A 224 -11.82 1.06 7.98
N THR A 225 -13.12 0.89 7.89
CA THR A 225 -14.01 0.85 9.05
C THR A 225 -14.44 -0.60 9.28
N ASN A 226 -14.72 -0.92 10.53
CA ASN A 226 -15.08 -2.28 10.96
C ASN A 226 -14.03 -3.33 10.55
N ILE A 227 -12.75 -3.07 10.85
CA ILE A 227 -11.65 -3.96 10.49
C ILE A 227 -11.79 -5.37 11.08
N GLU A 228 -12.45 -5.49 12.22
CA GLU A 228 -12.82 -6.76 12.85
C GLU A 228 -13.74 -7.61 11.97
N ASN A 229 -14.44 -6.99 11.01
CA ASN A 229 -15.25 -7.65 10.01
C ASN A 229 -14.51 -7.88 8.69
N THR A 230 -13.20 -7.63 8.63
CA THR A 230 -12.40 -8.15 7.51
C THR A 230 -12.30 -9.66 7.62
N MET A 231 -12.79 -10.34 6.60
CA MET A 231 -12.94 -11.78 6.63
C MET A 231 -12.09 -12.41 5.54
N VAL A 232 -11.26 -13.35 5.96
CA VAL A 232 -10.65 -14.34 5.08
C VAL A 232 -11.49 -15.61 5.22
N ARG A 233 -12.04 -16.09 4.11
CA ARG A 233 -12.88 -17.30 4.06
C ARG A 233 -12.42 -18.18 2.92
N ARG A 234 -12.66 -19.49 3.00
CA ARG A 234 -12.42 -20.35 1.83
C ARG A 234 -13.38 -19.94 0.71
N SER A 235 -12.89 -19.89 -0.52
CA SER A 235 -13.74 -19.55 -1.67
C SER A 235 -14.67 -20.71 -2.07
N SER A 236 -14.33 -21.94 -1.68
CA SER A 236 -15.11 -23.16 -1.89
C SER A 236 -15.00 -24.07 -0.65
N GLY A 237 -16.05 -24.79 -0.30
CA GLY A 237 -16.18 -25.50 0.99
C GLY A 237 -15.01 -26.44 1.30
N ASP A 238 -14.66 -27.30 0.35
CA ASP A 238 -13.70 -28.39 0.58
C ASP A 238 -12.28 -28.08 0.06
N TRP A 239 -12.09 -26.95 -0.62
CA TRP A 239 -10.81 -26.61 -1.25
C TRP A 239 -10.13 -25.41 -0.58
N ASP A 240 -8.85 -25.58 -0.22
CA ASP A 240 -8.08 -24.63 0.59
C ASP A 240 -7.05 -23.83 -0.23
N GLY A 241 -7.05 -23.98 -1.56
CA GLY A 241 -6.10 -23.30 -2.45
C GLY A 241 -6.39 -21.82 -2.62
N PHE A 242 -7.68 -21.45 -2.69
CA PHE A 242 -8.13 -20.07 -2.81
C PHE A 242 -9.05 -19.66 -1.67
N HIS A 243 -8.94 -18.37 -1.34
CA HIS A 243 -9.68 -17.73 -0.28
C HIS A 243 -10.36 -16.46 -0.82
N GLU A 244 -11.50 -16.13 -0.24
CA GLU A 244 -12.13 -14.85 -0.36
C GLU A 244 -11.57 -13.91 0.72
N VAL A 245 -11.14 -12.71 0.32
CA VAL A 245 -10.80 -11.61 1.23
C VAL A 245 -11.80 -10.49 1.02
N THR A 246 -12.45 -10.07 2.10
CA THR A 246 -13.46 -9.00 2.07
C THR A 246 -13.11 -7.88 3.03
N ILE A 247 -13.11 -6.64 2.53
CA ILE A 247 -13.16 -5.43 3.34
C ILE A 247 -14.62 -5.00 3.45
N ALA A 248 -15.17 -5.07 4.65
CA ALA A 248 -16.58 -4.81 4.90
C ALA A 248 -16.97 -3.39 4.49
N GLU A 249 -16.15 -2.40 4.86
CA GLU A 249 -16.44 -1.00 4.60
C GLU A 249 -15.17 -0.16 4.43
N LEU A 250 -15.23 0.76 3.48
CA LEU A 250 -14.26 1.84 3.30
C LEU A 250 -14.97 3.17 3.26
N VAL A 251 -14.38 4.16 3.94
CA VAL A 251 -14.85 5.54 3.94
C VAL A 251 -13.75 6.51 3.55
N ALA A 252 -14.08 7.48 2.70
CA ALA A 252 -13.21 8.60 2.40
C ALA A 252 -13.94 9.92 2.70
N VAL A 253 -13.29 10.80 3.47
CA VAL A 253 -13.86 12.11 3.80
C VAL A 253 -13.93 12.95 2.52
N ILE A 254 -15.05 13.65 2.33
CA ILE A 254 -15.17 14.67 1.30
C ILE A 254 -14.62 15.96 1.90
N GLU A 255 -13.45 16.40 1.43
CA GLU A 255 -12.88 17.71 1.79
C GLU A 255 -13.71 18.86 1.18
#